data_AF-A0A3D0DBN8-F1
#
_entry.id   AF-A0A3D0DBN8-F1
#
_cell.length_a   1.000
_cell.length_b   1.000
_cell.length_c   1.000
_cell.angle_alpha   90.00
_cell.angle_beta   90.00
_cell.angle_gamma   90.00
#
_symmetry.space_group_name_H-M   'P 1'
#
loop_
_entity.id
_entity.type
_entity.pdbx_description
1 polymer ?
#
loop_
_entity_poly.entity_id
_entity_poly.type
_entity_poly.pdbx_seq_one_letter_code
_entity_poly.pdbx_strand_id
1 'polypeptide(L)' 'PDDQLAAALNPQLVRLSSLTPEDEANLHALVAEHAEHTASPVARRLLGAWPATVREFKLVVPR' A
#
# COMPACT_ATOMS: atom_id res chain seq x y z
N PRO A 1 7.14 -6.77 -10.69
CA PRO A 1 7.50 -5.53 -11.42
C PRO A 1 6.46 -4.46 -11.13
N ASP A 2 6.86 -3.19 -11.21
CA ASP A 2 5.98 -2.06 -10.91
C ASP A 2 4.84 -1.98 -11.95
N ASP A 3 3.71 -1.39 -11.55
CA ASP A 3 2.51 -1.18 -12.38
C ASP A 3 1.83 -2.44 -12.97
N GLN A 4 2.12 -3.64 -12.45
CA GLN A 4 1.47 -4.88 -12.91
C GLN A 4 0.21 -5.28 -12.14
N LEU A 5 -0.12 -4.57 -11.04
CA LEU A 5 -1.21 -4.96 -10.15
C LEU A 5 -2.54 -5.12 -10.89
N ALA A 6 -2.87 -4.20 -11.80
CA ALA A 6 -4.12 -4.24 -12.54
C ALA A 6 -4.30 -5.52 -13.38
N ALA A 7 -3.22 -6.02 -13.98
CA ALA A 7 -3.24 -7.23 -14.81
C ALA A 7 -3.28 -8.53 -13.99
N ALA A 8 -2.88 -8.48 -12.71
CA ALA A 8 -2.85 -9.64 -11.81
C ALA A 8 -4.12 -9.80 -10.97
N LEU A 9 -5.09 -8.90 -11.06
CA LEU A 9 -6.33 -8.97 -10.29
C LEU A 9 -7.26 -10.06 -10.79
N ASN A 10 -8.10 -10.58 -9.89
CA ASN A 10 -9.35 -11.24 -10.29
C ASN A 10 -10.46 -10.18 -10.38
N PRO A 11 -10.74 -9.64 -11.58
CA PRO A 11 -11.64 -8.50 -11.72
C PRO A 11 -13.11 -8.86 -11.49
N GLN A 12 -13.45 -10.16 -11.36
CA GLN A 12 -14.82 -10.59 -11.04
C GLN A 12 -15.16 -10.37 -9.56
N LEU A 13 -14.15 -10.38 -8.67
CA LEU A 13 -14.35 -10.33 -7.22
C LEU A 13 -13.97 -8.98 -6.61
N VAL A 14 -13.00 -8.28 -7.20
CA VAL A 14 -12.44 -7.06 -6.62
C VAL A 14 -12.27 -5.96 -7.66
N ARG A 15 -12.08 -4.73 -7.18
CA ARG A 15 -11.66 -3.57 -7.97
C ARG A 15 -10.57 -2.79 -7.24
N LEU A 16 -9.80 -2.01 -7.99
CA LEU A 16 -8.88 -1.03 -7.41
C LEU A 16 -9.59 0.30 -7.17
N SER A 17 -9.24 0.95 -6.07
CA SER A 17 -9.60 2.32 -5.73
C SER A 17 -8.36 3.09 -5.31
N SER A 18 -8.45 4.42 -5.37
CA SER A 18 -7.50 5.29 -4.68
C SER A 18 -7.70 5.18 -3.17
N LEU A 19 -6.63 5.43 -2.41
CA LEU A 19 -6.68 5.55 -0.96
C LEU A 19 -7.37 6.86 -0.58
N THR A 20 -8.17 6.82 0.47
CA THR A 20 -8.63 8.01 1.19
C THR A 20 -7.55 8.44 2.21
N PRO A 21 -7.61 9.66 2.77
CA PRO A 21 -6.67 10.08 3.81
C PRO A 21 -6.67 9.16 5.05
N GLU A 22 -7.82 8.57 5.37
CA GLU A 22 -7.92 7.58 6.45
C GLU A 22 -7.20 6.28 6.09
N ASP A 23 -7.37 5.78 4.86
CA ASP A 23 -6.65 4.61 4.39
C ASP A 23 -5.13 4.84 4.37
N GLU A 24 -4.68 6.03 3.97
CA GLU A 24 -3.26 6.40 3.99
C GLU A 24 -2.70 6.40 5.42
N ALA A 25 -3.44 6.94 6.39
CA ALA A 25 -3.04 6.95 7.79
C ALA A 25 -2.96 5.53 8.37
N ASN A 26 -3.97 4.70 8.08
CA ASN A 26 -4.00 3.30 8.50
C ASN A 26 -2.84 2.50 7.88
N LEU A 27 -2.59 2.68 6.57
CA LEU A 27 -1.49 2.01 5.88
C LEU A 27 -0.13 2.43 6.44
N HIS A 28 0.06 3.73 6.73
CA HIS A 28 1.29 4.22 7.35
C HIS A 28 1.52 3.56 8.71
N ALA A 29 0.49 3.48 9.56
CA ALA A 29 0.58 2.85 10.88
C ALA A 29 0.99 1.37 10.78
N LEU A 30 0.37 0.60 9.88
CA LEU A 30 0.71 -0.81 9.66
C LEU A 30 2.15 -1.00 9.16
N VAL A 31 2.61 -0.15 8.23
CA VAL A 31 3.99 -0.21 7.73
C VAL A 31 5.00 0.17 8.82
N ALA A 32 4.67 1.15 9.66
CA ALA A 32 5.49 1.54 10.81
C ALA A 32 5.61 0.40 11.83
N GLU A 33 4.48 -0.18 12.26
CA GLU A 33 4.46 -1.33 13.17
C GLU A 33 5.27 -2.51 12.60
N HIS A 34 5.10 -2.80 11.30
CA HIS A 34 5.89 -3.82 10.63
C HIS A 34 7.40 -3.51 10.66
N ALA A 35 7.80 -2.25 10.43
CA ALA A 35 9.20 -1.85 10.48
C ALA A 35 9.81 -2.03 11.87
N GLU A 36 9.05 -1.74 12.92
CA GLU A 36 9.44 -1.93 14.32
C GLU A 36 9.62 -3.41 14.66
N HIS A 37 8.65 -4.24 14.30
CA HIS A 37 8.67 -5.66 14.66
C HIS A 37 9.65 -6.51 13.84
N THR A 38 10.01 -6.08 12.63
CA THR A 38 10.79 -6.91 11.70
C THR A 38 12.14 -6.32 11.30
N ALA A 39 12.43 -5.07 11.69
CA ALA A 39 13.57 -4.30 11.20
C ALA A 39 13.65 -4.25 9.66
N SER A 40 12.51 -4.35 8.96
CA SER A 40 12.45 -4.42 7.50
C SER A 40 13.09 -3.18 6.84
N PRO A 41 14.18 -3.36 6.05
CA PRO A 41 14.81 -2.25 5.36
C PRO A 41 13.89 -1.67 4.26
N VAL A 42 13.01 -2.50 3.70
CA VAL A 42 12.00 -2.07 2.74
C VAL A 42 11.01 -1.14 3.43
N ALA A 43 10.46 -1.54 4.57
CA ALA A 43 9.50 -0.71 5.31
C ALA A 43 10.11 0.65 5.70
N ARG A 44 11.36 0.66 6.18
CA ARG A 44 12.11 1.90 6.47
C ARG A 44 12.27 2.79 5.24
N ARG A 45 12.55 2.20 4.07
CA ARG A 45 12.63 2.93 2.80
C ARG A 45 11.27 3.52 2.41
N LEU A 46 10.19 2.76 2.52
CA LEU A 46 8.83 3.23 2.20
C LEU A 46 8.45 4.43 3.09
N LEU A 47 8.68 4.33 4.40
CA LEU A 47 8.40 5.38 5.38
C LEU A 47 9.27 6.62 5.17
N GLY A 48 10.55 6.45 4.81
CA GLY A 48 11.46 7.57 4.54
C GLY A 48 11.08 8.43 3.33
N ALA A 49 10.28 7.90 2.41
CA ALA A 49 9.78 8.60 1.22
C ALA A 49 8.24 8.64 1.15
N TRP A 50 7.56 8.56 2.29
CA TRP A 50 6.13 8.26 2.38
C TRP A 50 5.21 9.05 1.44
N PRO A 51 5.30 10.40 1.32
CA PRO A 51 4.40 11.17 0.47
C PRO A 51 4.46 10.79 -1.01
N ALA A 52 5.60 10.27 -1.48
CA ALA A 52 5.75 9.76 -2.84
C ALA A 52 5.26 8.30 -2.92
N THR A 53 5.76 7.45 -2.01
CA THR A 53 5.48 6.02 -1.99
C THR A 53 3.98 5.70 -1.89
N VAL A 54 3.24 6.42 -1.04
CA VAL A 54 1.82 6.15 -0.78
C VAL A 54 0.96 6.27 -2.05
N ARG A 55 1.38 7.09 -3.02
CA ARG A 55 0.67 7.30 -4.29
C ARG A 55 0.72 6.09 -5.22
N GLU A 56 1.71 5.22 -5.02
CA GLU A 56 1.88 3.98 -5.79
C GLU A 56 0.97 2.86 -5.26
N PHE A 57 0.53 2.94 -3.99
CA PHE A 57 -0.40 1.99 -3.43
C PHE A 57 -1.81 2.16 -4.02
N LYS A 58 -2.54 1.04 -4.09
CA LYS A 58 -3.95 0.98 -4.49
C LYS A 58 -4.73 0.23 -3.43
N LEU A 59 -5.91 0.73 -3.10
CA LEU A 59 -6.84 0.03 -2.24
C LEU A 59 -7.57 -1.03 -3.06
N VAL A 60 -7.50 -2.29 -2.63
CA VAL A 60 -8.27 -3.38 -3.23
C VAL A 60 -9.55 -3.53 -2.42
N VAL A 61 -10.70 -3.36 -3.07
CA VAL A 61 -12.02 -3.50 -2.42
C VAL A 61 -12.84 -4.59 -3.10
N PRO A 62 -13.67 -5.34 -2.34
CA PRO A 62 -14.68 -6.22 -2.91
C PRO A 62 -15.61 -5.46 -3.85
N ARG A 63 -16.16 -6.16 -4.84
CA ARG A 63 -17.19 -5.58 -5.70
C ARG A 63 -18.48 -5.30 -4.96
#